data_AF-V4Q1D4-F1
#
_entry.id   AF-V4Q1D4-F1
#
_cell.length_a   1.000
_cell.length_b   1.000
_cell.length_c   1.000
_cell.angle_alpha   90.00
_cell.angle_beta   90.00
_cell.angle_gamma   90.00
#
_symmetry.space_group_name_H-M   'P 1'
#
loop_
_entity.id
_entity.type
_entity.pdbx_description
1 polymer ?
#
loop_
_entity_poly.entity_id
_entity_poly.type
_entity_poly.pdbx_seq_one_letter_code
_entity_poly.pdbx_strand_id
1 'polypeptide(L)'
;MAFNRRRALLGLGILGASPALGASAVAPAPTGLRFEHGVASGDPLSDRVILWTRITGAQDSLTVNWQIARDEAFTDLAASGAFTTGPNRDYTVKIDAQGLEAGRDYLYRFIAGNVTSPIGRTRTLPRTTKKVTLAVVSCSLHPNGYFNAYRAIADLDSVDAVVHLGDYIYEYGAGLTDYGMGNGRMLNRTPEPPREIVSLSDYRARHAQYKADPDLQAAHARAPWICVYDDHEIANDCWTTGAENHDPDEGEGDFFARKAAALKAYAEWMPIREAAPGRLAESIYRSFRFGDMAELIMTETRLVGRTKQLDYDADLGAVPDFDAMRAKINDAARELLGPDQRAWLANTLTASVRSGVRWQVLGNQVVMTRTNGPDVMTALGPDNVATIRNVLPEQPRRILDAMIGLFSRSDPFPWNLDAWDGYPAERERLYGLIRDAGARTVVISGDSHAAWANQLHDASGQQVAVELGVTSVTSPTRWLDSWLPDLHLAQALADSNAEIIASDDGHNGFVRLTLTDEAMTGEWMAVDTILSRDFKLSVRKTFEARAFDTGVGPLREI
;
A
#
# COMPACT_ATOMS: atom_id res chain seq x y z
N MET A 1 -2.53 15.00 -13.17
CA MET A 1 -2.87 16.20 -12.36
C MET A 1 -2.53 15.81 -10.95
N ALA A 2 -1.27 16.03 -10.55
CA ALA A 2 -0.92 15.98 -9.14
C ALA A 2 -1.69 17.15 -8.52
N PHE A 3 -2.72 16.84 -7.74
CA PHE A 3 -3.45 17.87 -7.02
C PHE A 3 -2.49 18.46 -6.01
N ASN A 4 -1.87 19.59 -6.35
CA ASN A 4 -1.14 20.40 -5.39
C ASN A 4 -2.18 20.99 -4.42
N ARG A 5 -2.48 20.23 -3.37
CA ARG A 5 -3.57 20.49 -2.42
C ARG A 5 -3.23 21.59 -1.41
N ARG A 6 -2.01 22.15 -1.45
CA ARG A 6 -1.52 23.11 -0.45
C ARG A 6 -1.92 24.56 -0.65
N ARG A 7 -2.63 24.96 -1.72
CA ARG A 7 -3.07 26.37 -1.87
C ARG A 7 -4.46 26.54 -2.48
N ALA A 8 -5.46 26.74 -1.62
CA ALA A 8 -6.63 27.56 -1.91
C ALA A 8 -7.18 28.19 -0.61
N LEU A 9 -7.04 29.51 -0.48
CA LEU A 9 -7.60 30.33 0.59
C LEU A 9 -8.83 31.09 0.10
N LEU A 10 -9.77 31.27 1.04
CA LEU A 10 -10.82 32.30 1.18
C LEU A 10 -12.15 32.18 0.41
N GLY A 11 -13.22 32.04 1.22
CA GLY A 11 -14.28 33.04 1.21
C GLY A 11 -15.71 32.55 1.45
N LEU A 12 -16.15 32.50 2.72
CA LEU A 12 -17.47 33.01 3.18
C LEU A 12 -17.61 32.77 4.69
N GLY A 13 -17.59 33.86 5.45
CA GLY A 13 -17.93 33.84 6.87
C GLY A 13 -19.44 33.92 7.08
N ILE A 14 -19.96 33.23 8.10
CA ILE A 14 -21.15 33.62 8.86
C ILE A 14 -20.89 33.32 10.34
N LEU A 15 -21.32 34.26 11.17
CA LEU A 15 -21.21 34.35 12.63
C LEU A 15 -21.98 33.24 13.38
N GLY A 16 -21.44 32.85 14.55
CA GLY A 16 -22.25 32.71 15.76
C GLY A 16 -22.37 31.32 16.37
N ALA A 17 -21.69 31.15 17.51
CA ALA A 17 -22.08 30.48 18.76
C ALA A 17 -21.01 29.49 19.25
N SER A 18 -20.24 29.90 20.26
CA SER A 18 -19.37 29.01 21.03
C SER A 18 -20.19 28.01 21.84
N PRO A 19 -20.00 26.69 21.70
CA PRO A 19 -20.27 25.78 22.79
C PRO A 19 -19.06 25.76 23.72
N ALA A 20 -19.31 25.90 25.01
CA ALA A 20 -18.32 25.64 26.04
C ALA A 20 -17.87 24.17 25.92
N LEU A 21 -16.59 23.96 25.59
CA LEU A 21 -15.95 22.66 25.67
C LEU A 21 -15.88 22.24 27.14
N GLY A 22 -16.79 21.37 27.55
CA GLY A 22 -16.62 20.60 28.78
C GLY A 22 -15.35 19.76 28.64
N ALA A 23 -14.35 20.03 29.47
CA ALA A 23 -13.18 19.18 29.59
C ALA A 23 -13.63 17.81 30.11
N SER A 24 -13.76 16.83 29.22
CA SER A 24 -13.83 15.43 29.62
C SER A 24 -12.53 15.09 30.33
N ALA A 25 -12.63 14.70 31.60
CA ALA A 25 -11.50 14.25 32.39
C ALA A 25 -10.82 13.09 31.66
N VAL A 26 -9.60 13.31 31.18
CA VAL A 26 -8.72 12.26 30.68
C VAL A 26 -8.46 11.34 31.87
N ALA A 27 -8.92 10.09 31.78
CA ALA A 27 -8.57 9.08 32.77
C ALA A 27 -7.04 9.01 32.86
N PRO A 28 -6.44 8.99 34.07
CA PRO A 28 -4.99 8.93 34.19
C PRO A 28 -4.47 7.73 33.41
N ALA A 29 -3.43 7.94 32.61
CA ALA A 29 -2.81 6.88 31.83
C ALA A 29 -2.45 5.71 32.76
N PRO A 30 -2.80 4.46 32.42
CA PRO A 30 -2.47 3.32 33.25
C PRO A 30 -0.95 3.29 33.52
N THR A 31 -0.59 3.18 34.79
CA THR A 31 0.81 3.16 35.23
C THR A 31 1.39 1.75 35.07
N GLY A 32 2.63 1.65 34.58
CA GLY A 32 3.34 0.38 34.39
C GLY A 32 3.58 -0.02 32.92
N LEU A 33 4.32 -1.12 32.76
CA LEU A 33 4.67 -1.69 31.46
C LEU A 33 3.41 -2.27 30.77
N ARG A 34 3.31 -2.11 29.46
CA ARG A 34 2.19 -2.64 28.67
C ARG A 34 2.54 -2.86 27.20
N PHE A 35 1.79 -3.74 26.55
CA PHE A 35 1.87 -4.01 25.11
C PHE A 35 0.72 -3.30 24.38
N GLU A 36 0.69 -1.96 24.47
CA GLU A 36 -0.40 -1.13 23.94
C GLU A 36 -0.56 -1.21 22.41
N HIS A 37 0.52 -1.59 21.71
CA HIS A 37 0.59 -1.67 20.25
C HIS A 37 0.52 -3.10 19.72
N GLY A 38 0.09 -4.04 20.56
CA GLY A 38 -0.05 -5.45 20.21
C GLY A 38 1.27 -6.15 19.86
N VAL A 39 1.15 -7.17 19.02
CA VAL A 39 2.25 -7.99 18.53
C VAL A 39 2.10 -8.17 17.02
N ALA A 40 3.21 -8.37 16.32
CA ALA A 40 3.20 -8.67 14.90
C ALA A 40 4.28 -9.71 14.56
N SER A 41 4.08 -10.41 13.45
CA SER A 41 5.11 -11.24 12.85
C SER A 41 5.20 -10.94 11.35
N GLY A 42 6.34 -11.21 10.74
CA GLY A 42 6.51 -10.89 9.33
C GLY A 42 7.80 -11.42 8.73
N ASP A 43 7.96 -11.17 7.44
CA ASP A 43 9.01 -11.72 6.60
C ASP A 43 9.31 -13.20 6.93
N PRO A 44 8.33 -14.10 6.78
CA PRO A 44 8.54 -15.51 7.09
C PRO A 44 9.55 -16.11 6.09
N LEU A 45 10.39 -17.01 6.56
CA LEU A 45 11.20 -17.92 5.75
C LEU A 45 10.91 -19.36 6.18
N SER A 46 11.56 -20.32 5.55
CA SER A 46 11.29 -21.73 5.84
C SER A 46 11.75 -22.19 7.23
N ASP A 47 12.66 -21.46 7.86
CA ASP A 47 13.28 -21.85 9.13
C ASP A 47 13.24 -20.73 10.19
N ARG A 48 12.62 -19.60 9.88
CA ARG A 48 12.63 -18.41 10.73
C ARG A 48 11.53 -17.42 10.39
N VAL A 49 11.23 -16.52 11.31
CA VAL A 49 10.25 -15.43 11.13
C VAL A 49 10.61 -14.22 11.99
N ILE A 50 10.28 -13.02 11.54
CA ILE A 50 10.38 -11.83 12.38
C ILE A 50 9.25 -11.84 13.41
N LEU A 51 9.59 -11.65 14.68
CA LEU A 51 8.64 -11.29 15.74
C LEU A 51 8.83 -9.83 16.12
N TRP A 52 7.74 -9.11 16.32
CA TRP A 52 7.73 -7.68 16.63
C TRP A 52 6.75 -7.33 17.76
N THR A 53 7.13 -6.38 18.62
CA THR A 53 6.22 -5.66 19.53
C THR A 53 6.86 -4.34 19.98
N ARG A 54 6.14 -3.52 20.75
CA ARG A 54 6.66 -2.33 21.44
C ARG A 54 6.19 -2.28 22.89
N ILE A 55 7.10 -1.94 23.80
CA ILE A 55 6.76 -1.78 25.22
C ILE A 55 6.45 -0.32 25.52
N THR A 56 5.26 -0.05 26.05
CA THR A 56 4.91 1.29 26.55
C THR A 56 5.08 1.37 28.06
N GLY A 57 5.49 2.53 28.57
CA GLY A 57 5.62 2.82 30.01
C GLY A 57 7.01 2.58 30.60
N ALA A 58 7.95 2.06 29.82
CA ALA A 58 9.37 1.96 30.21
C ALA A 58 10.06 3.33 30.15
N GLN A 59 11.06 3.54 31.01
CA GLN A 59 11.90 4.74 31.04
C GLN A 59 13.36 4.39 30.71
N ASP A 60 13.89 3.35 31.33
CA ASP A 60 15.22 2.82 31.04
C ASP A 60 15.17 1.65 30.06
N SER A 61 16.35 1.20 29.62
CA SER A 61 16.46 -0.04 28.86
C SER A 61 15.94 -1.23 29.66
N LEU A 62 15.24 -2.13 29.00
CA LEU A 62 14.66 -3.32 29.62
C LEU A 62 14.83 -4.56 28.75
N THR A 63 14.91 -5.71 29.40
CA THR A 63 14.93 -7.01 28.74
C THR A 63 13.51 -7.54 28.62
N VAL A 64 13.15 -7.97 27.40
CA VAL A 64 11.89 -8.58 27.04
C VAL A 64 12.16 -10.01 26.62
N ASN A 65 11.55 -10.98 27.31
CA ASN A 65 11.60 -12.37 26.91
C ASN A 65 10.57 -12.62 25.81
N TRP A 66 10.87 -13.54 24.91
CA TRP A 66 9.97 -13.96 23.84
C TRP A 66 9.93 -15.48 23.76
N GLN A 67 8.78 -16.01 23.36
CA GLN A 67 8.54 -17.45 23.24
C GLN A 67 7.77 -17.74 21.96
N ILE A 68 8.12 -18.83 21.30
CA ILE A 68 7.38 -19.45 20.20
C ILE A 68 7.00 -20.86 20.66
N ALA A 69 5.72 -21.22 20.55
CA ALA A 69 5.18 -22.50 20.99
C ALA A 69 4.34 -23.18 19.90
N ARG A 70 4.16 -24.49 20.06
CA ARG A 70 3.31 -25.34 19.21
C ARG A 70 1.90 -25.53 19.79
N ASP A 71 1.69 -25.12 21.04
CA ASP A 71 0.45 -25.27 21.79
C ASP A 71 0.05 -23.96 22.50
N GLU A 72 -1.24 -23.77 22.72
CA GLU A 72 -1.79 -22.55 23.35
C GLU A 72 -1.38 -22.36 24.81
N ALA A 73 -1.00 -23.44 25.50
CA ALA A 73 -0.54 -23.38 26.88
C ALA A 73 0.94 -22.98 27.01
N PHE A 74 1.67 -22.85 25.88
CA PHE A 74 3.11 -22.57 25.85
C PHE A 74 3.92 -23.62 26.63
N THR A 75 3.55 -24.89 26.53
CA THR A 75 4.25 -26.01 27.19
C THR A 75 5.27 -26.71 26.28
N ASP A 76 5.04 -26.68 24.96
CA ASP A 76 5.94 -27.15 23.91
C ASP A 76 6.53 -25.95 23.16
N LEU A 77 7.65 -25.44 23.70
CA LEU A 77 8.37 -24.31 23.10
C LEU A 77 9.21 -24.78 21.90
N ALA A 78 9.00 -24.15 20.76
CA ALA A 78 9.83 -24.32 19.57
C ALA A 78 11.09 -23.46 19.63
N ALA A 79 10.98 -22.24 20.16
CA ALA A 79 12.09 -21.33 20.35
C ALA A 79 11.77 -20.35 21.49
N SER A 80 12.79 -19.83 22.14
CA SER A 80 12.63 -18.73 23.10
C SER A 80 13.94 -17.95 23.23
N GLY A 81 13.86 -16.74 23.77
CA GLY A 81 15.03 -15.93 24.03
C GLY A 81 14.69 -14.64 24.74
N ALA A 82 15.67 -13.74 24.76
CA ALA A 82 15.55 -12.42 25.36
C ALA A 82 16.07 -11.35 24.39
N PHE A 83 15.48 -10.16 24.46
CA PHE A 83 15.89 -9.00 23.68
C PHE A 83 15.91 -7.77 24.57
N THR A 84 17.00 -7.01 24.56
CA THR A 84 17.08 -5.76 25.30
C THR A 84 16.72 -4.60 24.39
N THR A 85 15.72 -3.82 24.79
CA THR A 85 15.26 -2.63 24.07
C THR A 85 15.33 -1.39 24.96
N GLY A 86 15.17 -0.21 24.37
CA GLY A 86 15.33 1.06 25.06
C GLY A 86 14.95 2.28 24.18
N PRO A 87 15.20 3.50 24.66
CA PRO A 87 14.75 4.74 24.01
C PRO A 87 15.37 4.97 22.62
N ASN A 88 16.54 4.40 22.33
CA ASN A 88 17.22 4.55 21.04
C ASN A 88 16.42 3.98 19.84
N ARG A 89 15.56 2.99 20.10
CA ARG A 89 14.66 2.35 19.13
C ARG A 89 13.19 2.37 19.55
N ASP A 90 12.85 3.35 20.38
CA ASP A 90 11.49 3.55 20.87
C ASP A 90 10.88 2.31 21.55
N TYR A 91 11.70 1.57 22.29
CA TYR A 91 11.30 0.37 23.03
C TYR A 91 10.65 -0.73 22.16
N THR A 92 10.87 -0.69 20.84
CA THR A 92 10.48 -1.75 19.91
C THR A 92 11.37 -2.97 20.10
N VAL A 93 10.78 -4.15 19.97
CA VAL A 93 11.45 -5.45 20.02
C VAL A 93 11.27 -6.06 18.65
N LYS A 94 12.38 -6.46 18.01
CA LYS A 94 12.35 -7.12 16.70
C LYS A 94 13.38 -8.24 16.66
N ILE A 95 12.92 -9.46 16.46
CA ILE A 95 13.74 -10.68 16.54
C ILE A 95 13.57 -11.48 15.25
N ASP A 96 14.67 -11.87 14.60
CA ASP A 96 14.66 -12.92 13.58
C ASP A 96 14.76 -14.28 14.27
N ALA A 97 13.61 -14.87 14.61
CA ALA A 97 13.53 -16.08 15.39
C ALA A 97 13.81 -17.30 14.51
N GLN A 98 14.94 -17.96 14.72
CA GLN A 98 15.48 -19.02 13.87
C GLN A 98 15.24 -20.43 14.45
N GLY A 99 15.52 -21.45 13.64
CA GLY A 99 15.49 -22.86 14.05
C GLY A 99 14.09 -23.49 14.02
N LEU A 100 13.16 -22.88 13.27
CA LEU A 100 11.79 -23.33 13.14
C LEU A 100 11.66 -24.38 12.03
N GLU A 101 10.60 -25.19 12.10
CA GLU A 101 10.25 -26.15 11.05
C GLU A 101 9.52 -25.44 9.92
N ALA A 102 9.70 -25.89 8.68
CA ALA A 102 9.07 -25.29 7.50
C ALA A 102 7.58 -25.60 7.39
N GLY A 103 6.79 -24.65 6.88
CA GLY A 103 5.37 -24.84 6.59
C GLY A 103 4.52 -25.09 7.83
N ARG A 104 4.91 -24.54 8.98
CA ARG A 104 4.30 -24.83 10.28
C ARG A 104 3.74 -23.58 10.93
N ASP A 105 2.55 -23.72 11.50
CA ASP A 105 1.92 -22.69 12.34
C ASP A 105 2.51 -22.72 13.75
N TYR A 106 2.72 -21.53 14.31
CA TYR A 106 3.21 -21.34 15.66
C TYR A 106 2.42 -20.24 16.37
N LEU A 107 2.46 -20.29 17.70
CA LEU A 107 2.01 -19.23 18.59
C LEU A 107 3.22 -18.52 19.17
N TYR A 108 3.13 -17.21 19.41
CA TYR A 108 4.21 -16.46 20.04
C TYR A 108 3.69 -15.41 21.02
N ARG A 109 4.53 -15.07 22.00
CA ARG A 109 4.24 -14.02 22.98
C ARG A 109 5.53 -13.39 23.51
N PHE A 110 5.38 -12.21 24.10
CA PHE A 110 6.44 -11.46 24.78
C PHE A 110 6.12 -11.28 26.26
N ILE A 111 7.17 -11.21 27.09
CA ILE A 111 7.06 -11.05 28.54
C ILE A 111 8.05 -9.97 28.98
N ALA A 112 7.53 -8.89 29.55
CA ALA A 112 8.31 -7.77 30.10
C ALA A 112 7.95 -7.59 31.58
N GLY A 113 8.89 -7.91 32.47
CA GLY A 113 8.61 -7.98 33.90
C GLY A 113 7.53 -9.02 34.21
N ASN A 114 6.40 -8.59 34.78
CA ASN A 114 5.23 -9.42 35.08
C ASN A 114 4.11 -9.30 34.04
N VAL A 115 4.31 -8.56 32.95
CA VAL A 115 3.30 -8.32 31.92
C VAL A 115 3.58 -9.20 30.71
N THR A 116 2.54 -9.86 30.21
CA THR A 116 2.59 -10.70 29.00
C THR A 116 1.80 -10.03 27.89
N SER A 117 2.30 -10.11 26.66
CA SER A 117 1.62 -9.57 25.47
C SER A 117 0.37 -10.38 25.12
N PRO A 118 -0.49 -9.85 24.23
CA PRO A 118 -1.38 -10.70 23.45
C PRO A 118 -0.60 -11.83 22.75
N ILE A 119 -1.26 -12.96 22.52
CA ILE A 119 -0.70 -14.08 21.75
C ILE A 119 -0.87 -13.78 20.26
N GLY A 120 0.21 -13.88 19.51
CA GLY A 120 0.17 -13.84 18.05
C GLY A 120 0.28 -15.24 17.44
N ARG A 121 -0.23 -15.37 16.22
CA ARG A 121 -0.09 -16.53 15.33
C ARG A 121 0.85 -16.18 14.19
N THR A 122 1.71 -17.12 13.82
CA THR A 122 2.64 -16.96 12.71
C THR A 122 2.85 -18.28 11.98
N ARG A 123 3.45 -18.24 10.80
CA ARG A 123 3.70 -19.41 9.96
C ARG A 123 5.03 -19.26 9.24
N THR A 124 5.84 -20.32 9.22
CA THR A 124 7.04 -20.40 8.39
C THR A 124 6.68 -20.81 6.97
N LEU A 125 7.49 -20.38 5.98
CA LEU A 125 7.23 -20.73 4.59
C LEU A 125 7.39 -22.25 4.36
N PRO A 126 6.51 -22.89 3.58
CA PRO A 126 6.60 -24.31 3.29
C PRO A 126 7.72 -24.62 2.29
N ARG A 127 8.22 -25.86 2.32
CA ARG A 127 9.09 -26.38 1.24
C ARG A 127 8.30 -26.85 0.02
N THR A 128 7.05 -27.26 0.22
CA THR A 128 6.10 -27.69 -0.81
C THR A 128 4.70 -27.32 -0.35
N THR A 129 3.82 -26.87 -1.25
CA THR A 129 2.41 -26.63 -0.94
C THR A 129 1.53 -26.77 -2.17
N LYS A 130 0.27 -27.16 -1.96
CA LYS A 130 -0.74 -27.25 -3.03
C LYS A 130 -1.58 -26.00 -3.19
N LYS A 131 -1.50 -25.09 -2.22
CA LYS A 131 -2.26 -23.85 -2.19
C LYS A 131 -1.49 -22.76 -1.47
N VAL A 132 -1.64 -21.53 -1.92
CA VAL A 132 -1.25 -20.33 -1.18
C VAL A 132 -2.44 -19.39 -1.15
N THR A 133 -2.73 -18.80 0.01
CA THR A 133 -3.78 -17.79 0.20
C THR A 133 -3.18 -16.53 0.83
N LEU A 134 -3.20 -15.43 0.08
CA LEU A 134 -2.71 -14.12 0.52
C LEU A 134 -3.88 -13.16 0.71
N ALA A 135 -3.84 -12.35 1.76
CA ALA A 135 -4.67 -11.15 1.87
C ALA A 135 -3.81 -9.94 1.50
N VAL A 136 -4.14 -9.27 0.39
CA VAL A 136 -3.38 -8.13 -0.14
C VAL A 136 -4.12 -6.84 0.22
N VAL A 137 -3.40 -5.86 0.77
CA VAL A 137 -3.92 -4.58 1.31
C VAL A 137 -3.00 -3.42 1.00
N SER A 138 -3.54 -2.20 0.99
CA SER A 138 -2.82 -0.93 0.87
C SER A 138 -3.69 0.21 1.43
N CYS A 139 -3.12 1.41 1.59
CA CYS A 139 -3.85 2.67 1.80
C CYS A 139 -4.81 2.67 3.00
N SER A 140 -4.21 2.81 4.19
CA SER A 140 -4.90 2.72 5.48
C SER A 140 -5.07 4.08 6.18
N LEU A 141 -5.55 5.13 5.50
CA LEU A 141 -5.67 6.46 6.11
C LEU A 141 -6.53 6.45 7.39
N HIS A 142 -5.86 6.55 8.55
CA HIS A 142 -6.48 6.45 9.87
C HIS A 142 -7.65 7.43 10.09
N PRO A 143 -7.54 8.75 9.81
CA PRO A 143 -8.66 9.65 10.05
C PRO A 143 -9.90 9.33 9.19
N ASN A 144 -9.76 8.68 8.05
CA ASN A 144 -10.89 8.54 7.13
C ASN A 144 -11.92 7.47 7.56
N GLY A 145 -11.52 6.49 8.37
CA GLY A 145 -12.41 5.40 8.77
C GLY A 145 -11.84 4.40 9.76
N TYR A 146 -12.71 3.52 10.24
CA TYR A 146 -12.35 2.32 10.99
C TYR A 146 -11.74 1.26 10.08
N PHE A 147 -10.77 0.53 10.61
CA PHE A 147 -10.04 -0.51 9.87
C PHE A 147 -10.79 -1.84 9.76
N ASN A 148 -12.04 -1.78 9.28
CA ASN A 148 -12.91 -2.93 9.14
C ASN A 148 -12.33 -4.01 8.20
N ALA A 149 -11.58 -3.62 7.17
CA ALA A 149 -10.88 -4.58 6.31
C ALA A 149 -9.84 -5.40 7.09
N TYR A 150 -9.13 -4.80 8.06
CA TYR A 150 -8.23 -5.55 8.95
C TYR A 150 -8.98 -6.49 9.89
N ARG A 151 -10.13 -6.07 10.44
CA ARG A 151 -11.00 -6.99 11.20
C ARG A 151 -11.42 -8.19 10.35
N ALA A 152 -11.88 -7.94 9.13
CA ALA A 152 -12.27 -9.00 8.20
C ALA A 152 -11.13 -9.98 7.89
N ILE A 153 -9.88 -9.50 7.75
CA ILE A 153 -8.69 -10.34 7.57
C ILE A 153 -8.40 -11.18 8.82
N ALA A 154 -8.52 -10.57 10.01
CA ALA A 154 -8.31 -11.28 11.28
C ALA A 154 -9.30 -12.45 11.45
N ASP A 155 -10.52 -12.28 10.95
CA ASP A 155 -11.62 -13.25 11.05
C ASP A 155 -11.62 -14.30 9.92
N LEU A 156 -10.69 -14.24 8.95
CA LEU A 156 -10.56 -15.28 7.92
C LEU A 156 -10.21 -16.64 8.53
N ASP A 157 -10.86 -17.69 8.03
CA ASP A 157 -10.59 -19.09 8.42
C ASP A 157 -9.12 -19.48 8.18
N SER A 158 -8.55 -19.03 7.06
CA SER A 158 -7.16 -19.29 6.70
C SER A 158 -6.56 -18.17 5.84
N VAL A 159 -5.31 -17.83 6.12
CA VAL A 159 -4.47 -16.92 5.33
C VAL A 159 -3.00 -17.27 5.63
N ASP A 160 -2.20 -17.46 4.58
CA ASP A 160 -0.78 -17.83 4.73
C ASP A 160 0.08 -16.61 5.07
N ALA A 161 -0.23 -15.45 4.49
CA ALA A 161 0.38 -14.17 4.81
C ALA A 161 -0.52 -12.99 4.44
N VAL A 162 -0.34 -11.86 5.12
CA VAL A 162 -0.88 -10.56 4.71
C VAL A 162 0.20 -9.81 3.93
N VAL A 163 -0.12 -9.32 2.73
CA VAL A 163 0.80 -8.52 1.91
C VAL A 163 0.33 -7.06 1.95
N HIS A 164 1.18 -6.16 2.45
CA HIS A 164 0.89 -4.74 2.49
C HIS A 164 1.75 -4.00 1.46
N LEU A 165 1.09 -3.34 0.50
CA LEU A 165 1.74 -2.75 -0.67
C LEU A 165 2.18 -1.29 -0.49
N GLY A 166 1.85 -0.69 0.65
CA GLY A 166 2.27 0.65 1.04
C GLY A 166 1.10 1.50 1.50
N ASP A 167 1.39 2.71 1.97
CA ASP A 167 0.46 3.60 2.68
C ASP A 167 -0.09 3.00 3.98
N TYR A 168 0.81 2.38 4.74
CA TYR A 168 0.53 1.84 6.05
C TYR A 168 0.22 2.97 7.04
N ILE A 169 0.93 4.09 6.91
CA ILE A 169 0.63 5.37 7.56
C ILE A 169 0.46 6.46 6.52
N TYR A 170 -0.09 7.59 6.95
CA TYR A 170 -0.07 8.87 6.22
C TYR A 170 0.57 9.93 7.09
N GLU A 171 1.19 10.93 6.46
CA GLU A 171 2.02 11.98 7.04
C GLU A 171 1.24 13.23 7.49
N TYR A 172 0.04 13.41 6.94
CA TYR A 172 -0.75 14.64 7.03
C TYR A 172 -1.14 15.07 8.46
N GLY A 173 -1.54 16.34 8.59
CA GLY A 173 -2.05 16.96 9.82
C GLY A 173 -3.55 16.80 10.06
N ALA A 174 -4.08 17.64 10.95
CA ALA A 174 -5.48 17.63 11.41
C ALA A 174 -6.30 18.89 11.01
N GLY A 175 -5.79 19.67 10.07
CA GLY A 175 -6.47 20.83 9.49
C GLY A 175 -7.85 20.47 8.94
N LEU A 176 -8.74 21.45 8.84
CA LEU A 176 -10.11 21.26 8.32
C LEU A 176 -10.13 20.67 6.90
N THR A 177 -9.13 21.01 6.11
CA THR A 177 -8.97 20.63 4.71
C THR A 177 -7.89 19.58 4.50
N ASP A 178 -7.28 19.08 5.58
CA ASP A 178 -6.25 18.05 5.50
C ASP A 178 -6.89 16.72 5.06
N TYR A 179 -6.10 15.88 4.41
CA TYR A 179 -6.58 14.68 3.77
C TYR A 179 -7.24 13.70 4.76
N GLY A 180 -8.48 13.28 4.46
CA GLY A 180 -9.27 12.38 5.32
C GLY A 180 -9.97 13.05 6.52
N MET A 181 -9.78 14.35 6.76
CA MET A 181 -10.34 15.01 7.95
C MET A 181 -11.84 15.28 7.90
N GLY A 182 -12.49 15.11 6.73
CA GLY A 182 -13.96 15.13 6.61
C GLY A 182 -14.62 14.12 7.56
N ASN A 183 -14.12 12.88 7.59
CA ASN A 183 -14.57 11.85 8.53
C ASN A 183 -13.82 11.87 9.86
N GLY A 184 -12.52 12.26 9.86
CA GLY A 184 -11.66 12.17 11.04
C GLY A 184 -12.20 12.87 12.29
N ARG A 185 -12.87 14.02 12.13
CA ARG A 185 -13.51 14.72 13.25
C ARG A 185 -14.75 14.00 13.76
N MET A 186 -15.59 13.51 12.85
CA MET A 186 -16.82 12.78 13.17
C MET A 186 -16.51 11.48 13.93
N LEU A 187 -15.43 10.80 13.53
CA LEU A 187 -15.02 9.52 14.10
C LEU A 187 -14.08 9.66 15.31
N ASN A 188 -13.70 10.89 15.70
CA ASN A 188 -12.68 11.16 16.71
C ASN A 188 -11.35 10.43 16.43
N ARG A 189 -10.89 10.48 15.18
CA ARG A 189 -9.68 9.83 14.66
C ARG A 189 -8.65 10.85 14.16
N THR A 190 -8.48 11.93 14.92
CA THR A 190 -7.52 13.00 14.62
C THR A 190 -6.09 12.46 14.55
N PRO A 191 -5.29 12.78 13.52
CA PRO A 191 -3.90 12.34 13.43
C PRO A 191 -3.06 12.79 14.63
N GLU A 192 -2.13 11.93 15.05
CA GLU A 192 -1.20 12.19 16.14
C GLU A 192 0.25 12.09 15.64
N PRO A 193 1.05 13.17 15.74
CA PRO A 193 0.64 14.53 16.14
C PRO A 193 -0.33 15.17 15.12
N PRO A 194 -1.12 16.20 15.51
CA PRO A 194 -2.14 16.83 14.64
C PRO A 194 -1.54 17.84 13.66
N ARG A 195 -0.44 17.46 13.00
CA ARG A 195 0.32 18.25 12.03
C ARG A 195 1.05 17.31 11.07
N GLU A 196 1.58 17.87 9.99
CA GLU A 196 2.52 17.18 9.11
C GLU A 196 3.69 16.58 9.91
N ILE A 197 3.99 15.31 9.69
CA ILE A 197 5.09 14.61 10.37
C ILE A 197 6.39 14.76 9.57
N VAL A 198 7.46 15.20 10.25
CA VAL A 198 8.77 15.43 9.61
C VAL A 198 9.92 14.85 10.43
N SER A 199 9.81 14.85 11.76
CA SER A 199 10.85 14.35 12.65
C SER A 199 10.67 12.87 12.99
N LEU A 200 11.75 12.22 13.44
CA LEU A 200 11.69 10.82 13.89
C LEU A 200 10.65 10.59 15.00
N SER A 201 10.50 11.54 15.93
CA SER A 201 9.46 11.48 16.96
C SER A 201 8.05 11.58 16.39
N ASP A 202 7.85 12.39 15.34
CA ASP A 202 6.53 12.50 14.70
C ASP A 202 6.18 11.18 13.98
N TYR A 203 7.10 10.60 13.21
CA TYR A 203 6.88 9.29 12.56
C TYR A 203 6.63 8.16 13.56
N ARG A 204 7.40 8.11 14.65
CA ARG A 204 7.16 7.12 15.73
C ARG A 204 5.79 7.29 16.36
N ALA A 205 5.37 8.54 16.63
CA ALA A 205 4.03 8.83 17.16
C ALA A 205 2.92 8.43 16.16
N ARG A 206 3.12 8.66 14.86
CA ARG A 206 2.16 8.25 13.84
C ARG A 206 2.03 6.73 13.73
N HIS A 207 3.15 6.00 13.72
CA HIS A 207 3.12 4.54 13.78
C HIS A 207 2.46 4.02 15.06
N ALA A 208 2.73 4.66 16.21
CA ALA A 208 2.08 4.33 17.48
C ALA A 208 0.55 4.47 17.38
N GLN A 209 0.05 5.58 16.86
CA GLN A 209 -1.38 5.80 16.65
C GLN A 209 -2.00 4.69 15.80
N TYR A 210 -1.42 4.39 14.65
CA TYR A 210 -1.97 3.39 13.73
C TYR A 210 -1.97 2.00 14.37
N LYS A 211 -0.87 1.63 15.04
CA LYS A 211 -0.75 0.33 15.72
C LYS A 211 -1.52 0.22 17.03
N ALA A 212 -2.09 1.31 17.54
CA ALA A 212 -3.02 1.26 18.66
C ALA A 212 -4.44 0.81 18.22
N ASP A 213 -4.75 0.81 16.93
CA ASP A 213 -6.06 0.39 16.45
C ASP A 213 -6.30 -1.12 16.68
N PRO A 214 -7.39 -1.52 17.35
CA PRO A 214 -7.62 -2.91 17.74
C PRO A 214 -7.84 -3.86 16.57
N ASP A 215 -8.34 -3.38 15.43
CA ASP A 215 -8.56 -4.22 14.24
C ASP A 215 -7.25 -4.47 13.50
N LEU A 216 -6.37 -3.46 13.45
CA LEU A 216 -5.01 -3.62 12.95
C LEU A 216 -4.19 -4.56 13.84
N GLN A 217 -4.30 -4.45 15.17
CA GLN A 217 -3.64 -5.39 16.08
C GLN A 217 -4.14 -6.82 15.89
N ALA A 218 -5.45 -7.02 15.72
CA ALA A 218 -6.01 -8.34 15.47
C ALA A 218 -5.48 -8.95 14.17
N ALA A 219 -5.38 -8.17 13.10
CA ALA A 219 -4.83 -8.62 11.83
C ALA A 219 -3.32 -8.93 11.89
N HIS A 220 -2.53 -8.12 12.62
CA HIS A 220 -1.10 -8.40 12.88
C HIS A 220 -0.87 -9.67 13.70
N ALA A 221 -1.76 -9.94 14.66
CA ALA A 221 -1.70 -11.15 15.46
C ALA A 221 -2.17 -12.42 14.71
N ARG A 222 -2.78 -12.29 13.52
CA ARG A 222 -3.42 -13.43 12.82
C ARG A 222 -2.47 -14.27 11.97
N ALA A 223 -1.49 -13.64 11.33
CA ALA A 223 -0.62 -14.23 10.31
C ALA A 223 0.67 -13.42 10.15
N PRO A 224 1.71 -13.94 9.49
CA PRO A 224 2.88 -13.14 9.14
C PRO A 224 2.55 -12.10 8.07
N TRP A 225 3.14 -10.90 8.20
CA TRP A 225 3.00 -9.80 7.26
C TRP A 225 4.24 -9.64 6.38
N ILE A 226 4.01 -9.38 5.09
CA ILE A 226 5.05 -9.07 4.10
C ILE A 226 4.76 -7.66 3.60
N CYS A 227 5.58 -6.70 4.02
CA CYS A 227 5.30 -5.28 3.79
C CYS A 227 6.33 -4.62 2.88
N VAL A 228 5.87 -3.71 2.05
CA VAL A 228 6.69 -2.68 1.43
C VAL A 228 6.04 -1.33 1.71
N TYR A 229 6.84 -0.26 1.77
CA TYR A 229 6.31 1.09 1.84
C TYR A 229 5.94 1.58 0.44
N ASP A 230 5.08 2.59 0.41
CA ASP A 230 4.89 3.46 -0.73
C ASP A 230 5.37 4.87 -0.38
N ASP A 231 4.71 5.92 -0.85
CA ASP A 231 5.13 7.30 -0.64
C ASP A 231 4.72 7.83 0.74
N HIS A 232 3.51 7.54 1.23
CA HIS A 232 2.97 8.13 2.47
C HIS A 232 3.65 7.69 3.76
N GLU A 233 4.47 6.63 3.72
CA GLU A 233 5.42 6.34 4.79
C GLU A 233 6.52 7.41 4.93
N ILE A 234 6.73 8.23 3.89
CA ILE A 234 7.69 9.33 3.82
C ILE A 234 6.91 10.65 3.61
N ALA A 235 6.44 10.90 2.39
CA ALA A 235 5.69 12.06 1.97
C ALA A 235 5.07 11.80 0.59
N ASN A 236 3.85 12.29 0.35
CA ASN A 236 3.10 12.16 -0.90
C ASN A 236 3.97 12.39 -2.15
N ASP A 237 3.83 11.50 -3.13
CA ASP A 237 4.53 11.43 -4.41
C ASP A 237 6.06 11.52 -4.29
N CYS A 238 6.66 10.90 -3.27
CA CYS A 238 8.13 10.91 -3.15
C CYS A 238 8.86 10.18 -4.30
N TRP A 239 10.06 10.67 -4.59
CA TRP A 239 11.07 10.07 -5.47
C TRP A 239 12.43 10.08 -4.76
N THR A 240 13.50 9.61 -5.42
CA THR A 240 14.82 9.41 -4.79
C THR A 240 15.37 10.63 -4.03
N THR A 241 15.04 11.85 -4.47
CA THR A 241 15.62 13.10 -3.94
C THR A 241 14.60 14.15 -3.53
N GLY A 242 13.30 13.84 -3.46
CA GLY A 242 12.28 14.81 -3.08
C GLY A 242 10.89 14.19 -2.98
N ALA A 243 9.89 15.02 -2.70
CA ALA A 243 8.47 14.65 -2.70
C ALA A 243 7.61 15.85 -3.10
N GLU A 244 6.36 15.59 -3.49
CA GLU A 244 5.39 16.65 -3.76
C GLU A 244 4.97 17.33 -2.45
N ASN A 245 4.63 16.54 -1.44
CA ASN A 245 4.23 17.06 -0.12
C ASN A 245 5.45 17.26 0.79
N HIS A 246 6.47 17.97 0.29
CA HIS A 246 7.59 18.43 1.11
C HIS A 246 8.08 19.82 0.72
N ASP A 247 8.12 20.72 1.70
CA ASP A 247 8.52 22.11 1.48
C ASP A 247 9.50 22.62 2.57
N PRO A 248 10.80 22.77 2.24
CA PRO A 248 11.79 23.35 3.15
C PRO A 248 11.48 24.78 3.57
N ASP A 249 10.81 25.57 2.74
CA ASP A 249 10.49 26.99 2.99
C ASP A 249 9.34 27.13 4.01
N GLU A 250 8.50 26.10 4.15
CA GLU A 250 7.44 26.00 5.17
C GLU A 250 7.95 25.36 6.49
N GLY A 251 9.26 25.22 6.64
CA GLY A 251 9.90 24.77 7.88
C GLY A 251 9.99 23.25 8.06
N GLU A 252 9.77 22.46 7.01
CA GLU A 252 9.88 21.00 7.06
C GLU A 252 11.34 20.49 7.02
N GLY A 253 12.29 21.39 6.77
CA GLY A 253 13.72 21.07 6.77
C GLY A 253 14.18 20.37 5.50
N ASP A 254 15.25 19.59 5.62
CA ASP A 254 15.86 18.85 4.51
C ASP A 254 15.13 17.53 4.24
N PHE A 255 14.82 17.25 2.97
CA PHE A 255 14.12 16.03 2.57
C PHE A 255 14.88 14.76 2.95
N PHE A 256 16.21 14.73 2.84
CA PHE A 256 16.97 13.54 3.20
C PHE A 256 16.93 13.27 4.70
N ALA A 257 16.88 14.32 5.53
CA ALA A 257 16.65 14.19 6.97
C ALA A 257 15.24 13.61 7.27
N ARG A 258 14.20 14.10 6.59
CA ARG A 258 12.83 13.56 6.69
C ARG A 258 12.76 12.09 6.25
N LYS A 259 13.32 11.77 5.08
CA LYS A 259 13.43 10.40 4.55
C LYS A 259 14.15 9.47 5.54
N ALA A 260 15.27 9.90 6.11
CA ALA A 260 16.02 9.10 7.09
C ALA A 260 15.21 8.87 8.38
N ALA A 261 14.46 9.87 8.84
CA ALA A 261 13.56 9.74 9.99
C ALA A 261 12.42 8.75 9.73
N ALA A 262 11.77 8.87 8.56
CA ALA A 262 10.71 7.98 8.10
C ALA A 262 11.18 6.52 8.00
N LEU A 263 12.26 6.25 7.26
CA LEU A 263 12.80 4.90 7.07
C LEU A 263 13.25 4.27 8.39
N LYS A 264 13.83 5.06 9.30
CA LYS A 264 14.18 4.57 10.64
C LYS A 264 12.94 4.18 11.44
N ALA A 265 11.89 5.01 11.45
CA ALA A 265 10.65 4.67 12.13
C ALA A 265 10.00 3.43 11.51
N TYR A 266 9.94 3.33 10.17
CA TYR A 266 9.39 2.17 9.47
C TYR A 266 10.15 0.89 9.83
N ALA A 267 11.49 0.93 9.83
CA ALA A 267 12.32 -0.20 10.24
C ALA A 267 12.10 -0.60 11.72
N GLU A 268 11.89 0.36 12.62
CA GLU A 268 11.60 0.10 14.03
C GLU A 268 10.21 -0.50 14.25
N TRP A 269 9.21 -0.03 13.49
CA TRP A 269 7.79 -0.30 13.76
C TRP A 269 7.17 -1.40 12.91
N MET A 270 7.80 -1.81 11.81
CA MET A 270 7.28 -2.86 10.93
C MET A 270 7.96 -4.22 11.17
N PRO A 271 7.23 -5.34 11.04
CA PRO A 271 7.76 -6.68 11.27
C PRO A 271 8.59 -7.19 10.07
N ILE A 272 9.54 -6.38 9.60
CA ILE A 272 10.36 -6.66 8.42
C ILE A 272 11.83 -6.90 8.80
N ARG A 273 12.54 -7.67 7.97
CA ARG A 273 14.01 -7.65 7.98
C ARG A 273 14.50 -6.33 7.43
N GLU A 274 15.51 -5.78 8.09
CA GLU A 274 16.22 -4.60 7.60
C GLU A 274 17.10 -4.98 6.41
N ALA A 275 17.45 -3.96 5.61
CA ALA A 275 18.39 -4.12 4.52
C ALA A 275 19.70 -4.74 5.03
N ALA A 276 20.26 -5.67 4.26
CA ALA A 276 21.51 -6.34 4.62
C ALA A 276 22.65 -5.31 4.76
N PRO A 277 23.63 -5.54 5.66
CA PRO A 277 24.79 -4.66 5.76
C PRO A 277 25.45 -4.40 4.41
N GLY A 278 25.72 -3.13 4.09
CA GLY A 278 26.30 -2.70 2.81
C GLY A 278 25.29 -2.41 1.69
N ARG A 279 23.98 -2.56 1.94
CA ARG A 279 22.91 -2.14 1.05
C ARG A 279 22.36 -0.76 1.48
N LEU A 280 21.74 -0.05 0.55
CA LEU A 280 20.99 1.17 0.85
C LEU A 280 19.84 0.84 1.81
N ALA A 281 19.52 1.77 2.73
CA ALA A 281 18.39 1.57 3.65
C ALA A 281 17.06 1.46 2.90
N GLU A 282 16.98 2.11 1.74
CA GLU A 282 15.89 2.07 0.77
C GLU A 282 15.72 0.70 0.08
N SER A 283 16.72 -0.20 0.15
CA SER A 283 16.68 -1.51 -0.54
C SER A 283 15.84 -2.54 0.21
N ILE A 284 14.54 -2.27 0.36
CA ILE A 284 13.56 -3.14 1.04
C ILE A 284 13.04 -4.28 0.15
N TYR A 285 13.29 -4.23 -1.16
CA TYR A 285 12.87 -5.26 -2.11
C TYR A 285 13.49 -6.63 -1.78
N ARG A 286 12.66 -7.67 -1.85
CA ARG A 286 12.98 -9.04 -1.40
C ARG A 286 11.98 -10.06 -1.95
N SER A 287 12.28 -11.35 -1.83
CA SER A 287 11.39 -12.42 -2.30
C SER A 287 11.10 -13.48 -1.23
N PHE A 288 9.95 -14.15 -1.38
CA PHE A 288 9.42 -15.14 -0.45
C PHE A 288 8.90 -16.35 -1.22
N ARG A 289 9.51 -17.51 -0.99
CA ARG A 289 9.15 -18.75 -1.67
C ARG A 289 8.17 -19.59 -0.84
N PHE A 290 6.93 -19.67 -1.30
CA PHE A 290 5.89 -20.57 -0.79
C PHE A 290 6.00 -21.93 -1.48
N GLY A 291 7.04 -22.68 -1.11
CA GLY A 291 7.35 -23.98 -1.68
C GLY A 291 7.51 -23.96 -3.20
N ASP A 292 6.88 -24.91 -3.86
CA ASP A 292 6.79 -25.05 -5.32
C ASP A 292 5.64 -24.25 -5.93
N MET A 293 4.80 -23.59 -5.11
CA MET A 293 3.59 -22.92 -5.59
C MET A 293 3.83 -21.49 -6.03
N ALA A 294 4.47 -20.67 -5.20
CA ALA A 294 4.61 -19.25 -5.50
C ALA A 294 5.95 -18.67 -5.03
N GLU A 295 6.53 -17.80 -5.84
CA GLU A 295 7.57 -16.87 -5.43
C GLU A 295 6.93 -15.48 -5.41
N LEU A 296 6.72 -14.93 -4.22
CA LEU A 296 6.30 -13.52 -4.06
C LEU A 296 7.54 -12.64 -4.11
N ILE A 297 7.64 -11.80 -5.13
CA ILE A 297 8.76 -10.92 -5.42
C ILE A 297 8.28 -9.48 -5.16
N MET A 298 8.70 -8.91 -4.03
CA MET A 298 8.31 -7.57 -3.61
C MET A 298 9.33 -6.55 -4.11
N THR A 299 8.89 -5.62 -4.95
CA THR A 299 9.69 -4.51 -5.48
C THR A 299 9.44 -3.20 -4.73
N GLU A 300 10.35 -2.25 -4.89
CA GLU A 300 10.30 -0.90 -4.32
C GLU A 300 10.35 0.11 -5.47
N THR A 301 9.37 1.02 -5.56
CA THR A 301 9.21 1.92 -6.72
C THR A 301 9.24 3.41 -6.38
N ARG A 302 9.68 3.80 -5.17
CA ARG A 302 9.71 5.20 -4.69
C ARG A 302 11.13 5.74 -4.49
N LEU A 303 12.00 5.05 -3.76
CA LEU A 303 13.21 5.68 -3.22
C LEU A 303 14.51 5.18 -3.86
N VAL A 304 14.54 3.95 -4.38
CA VAL A 304 15.77 3.34 -4.93
C VAL A 304 16.13 3.94 -6.28
N GLY A 305 15.23 3.88 -7.27
CA GLY A 305 15.54 4.22 -8.66
C GLY A 305 14.60 5.24 -9.30
N ARG A 306 13.62 5.76 -8.56
CA ARG A 306 12.57 6.60 -9.12
C ARG A 306 13.08 7.98 -9.50
N THR A 307 13.01 8.29 -10.78
CA THR A 307 13.14 9.66 -11.29
C THR A 307 11.87 10.47 -10.99
N LYS A 308 11.96 11.80 -10.87
CA LYS A 308 10.80 12.65 -10.57
C LYS A 308 9.68 12.46 -11.61
N GLN A 309 8.46 12.31 -11.11
CA GLN A 309 7.21 12.26 -11.85
C GLN A 309 7.03 13.51 -12.71
N LEU A 310 6.40 13.35 -13.87
CA LEU A 310 5.88 14.48 -14.63
C LEU A 310 4.53 14.89 -14.07
N ASP A 311 4.20 16.18 -14.16
CA ASP A 311 2.88 16.70 -13.83
C ASP A 311 2.32 17.50 -15.00
N TYR A 312 1.07 17.25 -15.39
CA TYR A 312 0.47 17.92 -16.54
C TYR A 312 0.43 19.44 -16.38
N ASP A 313 0.12 19.96 -15.19
CA ASP A 313 0.00 21.39 -14.98
C ASP A 313 1.38 22.07 -15.02
N ALA A 314 2.40 21.42 -14.44
CA ALA A 314 3.76 21.93 -14.42
C ALA A 314 4.52 21.74 -15.76
N ASP A 315 4.28 20.64 -16.49
CA ASP A 315 5.11 20.21 -17.62
C ASP A 315 4.57 20.53 -19.00
N LEU A 316 3.25 20.74 -19.16
CA LEU A 316 2.64 21.14 -20.46
C LEU A 316 2.76 22.63 -20.73
N GLY A 317 2.86 23.45 -19.68
CA GLY A 317 2.86 24.91 -19.79
C GLY A 317 1.51 25.51 -20.18
N ALA A 318 1.44 26.85 -20.22
CA ALA A 318 0.20 27.59 -20.49
C ALA A 318 -0.33 27.44 -21.93
N VAL A 319 0.56 27.19 -22.89
CA VAL A 319 0.22 26.83 -24.27
C VAL A 319 0.70 25.38 -24.47
N PRO A 320 -0.21 24.39 -24.46
CA PRO A 320 0.19 22.99 -24.45
C PRO A 320 0.95 22.58 -25.72
N ASP A 321 2.17 22.06 -25.52
CA ASP A 321 2.90 21.30 -26.53
C ASP A 321 2.78 19.80 -26.23
N PHE A 322 1.80 19.17 -26.86
CA PHE A 322 1.48 17.76 -26.61
C PHE A 322 2.55 16.81 -27.15
N ASP A 323 3.23 17.16 -28.25
CA ASP A 323 4.30 16.32 -28.81
C ASP A 323 5.52 16.33 -27.90
N ALA A 324 5.89 17.52 -27.39
CA ALA A 324 6.94 17.63 -26.39
C ALA A 324 6.59 16.89 -25.10
N MET A 325 5.34 16.94 -24.65
CA MET A 325 4.90 16.18 -23.48
C MET A 325 4.99 14.67 -23.70
N ARG A 326 4.57 14.16 -24.86
CA ARG A 326 4.74 12.75 -25.20
C ARG A 326 6.21 12.35 -25.25
N ALA A 327 7.08 13.20 -25.79
CA ALA A 327 8.51 12.94 -25.81
C ALA A 327 9.09 12.84 -24.39
N LYS A 328 8.68 13.72 -23.47
CA LYS A 328 9.06 13.64 -22.04
C LYS A 328 8.56 12.34 -21.39
N ILE A 329 7.30 11.97 -21.58
CA ILE A 329 6.72 10.74 -21.00
C ILE A 329 7.47 9.50 -21.51
N ASN A 330 7.79 9.46 -22.81
CA ASN A 330 8.44 8.32 -23.45
C ASN A 330 9.98 8.32 -23.32
N ASP A 331 10.57 9.26 -22.56
CA ASP A 331 12.01 9.31 -22.38
C ASP A 331 12.51 8.03 -21.69
N ALA A 332 13.41 7.31 -22.37
CA ALA A 332 13.96 6.04 -21.91
C ALA A 332 14.79 6.17 -20.61
N ALA A 333 15.25 7.38 -20.27
CA ALA A 333 15.98 7.69 -19.05
C ALA A 333 15.10 7.81 -17.81
N ARG A 334 13.76 7.83 -17.95
CA ARG A 334 12.84 7.80 -16.82
C ARG A 334 12.81 6.38 -16.24
N GLU A 335 13.00 6.27 -14.93
CA GLU A 335 13.11 5.00 -14.20
C GLU A 335 12.22 4.99 -12.95
N LEU A 336 11.75 3.79 -12.59
CA LEU A 336 11.11 3.48 -11.30
C LEU A 336 12.01 2.58 -10.44
N LEU A 337 12.53 1.48 -11.01
CA LEU A 337 13.22 0.46 -10.22
C LEU A 337 14.72 0.73 -10.06
N GLY A 338 15.34 1.32 -11.09
CA GLY A 338 16.78 1.48 -11.18
C GLY A 338 17.52 0.18 -11.56
N PRO A 339 18.80 0.28 -11.97
CA PRO A 339 19.54 -0.83 -12.58
C PRO A 339 19.75 -2.03 -11.65
N ASP A 340 20.12 -1.78 -10.38
CA ASP A 340 20.44 -2.85 -9.42
C ASP A 340 19.21 -3.71 -9.09
N GLN A 341 18.06 -3.06 -8.89
CA GLN A 341 16.81 -3.77 -8.62
C GLN A 341 16.32 -4.51 -9.86
N ARG A 342 16.44 -3.95 -11.08
CA ARG A 342 16.13 -4.67 -12.32
C ARG A 342 17.00 -5.93 -12.49
N ALA A 343 18.31 -5.83 -12.23
CA ALA A 343 19.22 -6.97 -12.28
C ALA A 343 18.85 -8.04 -11.24
N TRP A 344 18.54 -7.63 -10.02
CA TRP A 344 18.04 -8.53 -8.97
C TRP A 344 16.72 -9.21 -9.37
N LEU A 345 15.77 -8.46 -9.92
CA LEU A 345 14.47 -8.96 -10.37
C LEU A 345 14.64 -10.01 -11.48
N ALA A 346 15.46 -9.71 -12.49
CA ALA A 346 15.77 -10.64 -13.59
C ALA A 346 16.33 -11.97 -13.07
N ASN A 347 17.30 -11.90 -12.14
CA ASN A 347 17.89 -13.08 -11.52
C ASN A 347 16.86 -13.86 -10.68
N THR A 348 16.01 -13.18 -9.93
CA THR A 348 14.98 -13.79 -9.07
C THR A 348 13.91 -14.50 -9.90
N LEU A 349 13.40 -13.85 -10.96
CA LEU A 349 12.46 -14.46 -11.90
C LEU A 349 13.04 -15.71 -12.55
N THR A 350 14.25 -15.59 -13.12
CA THR A 350 14.94 -16.72 -13.77
C THR A 350 15.16 -17.88 -12.81
N ALA A 351 15.61 -17.59 -11.58
CA ALA A 351 15.84 -18.62 -10.56
C ALA A 351 14.52 -19.28 -10.10
N SER A 352 13.44 -18.51 -10.00
CA SER A 352 12.10 -19.01 -9.65
C SER A 352 11.57 -19.98 -10.70
N VAL A 353 11.55 -19.57 -11.97
CA VAL A 353 11.08 -20.41 -13.09
C VAL A 353 11.96 -21.66 -13.23
N ARG A 354 13.29 -21.51 -13.19
CA ARG A 354 14.22 -22.65 -13.28
C ARG A 354 14.03 -23.66 -12.14
N SER A 355 13.60 -23.20 -10.96
CA SER A 355 13.32 -24.07 -9.81
C SER A 355 11.96 -24.78 -9.91
N GLY A 356 11.18 -24.53 -10.97
CA GLY A 356 9.86 -25.13 -11.16
C GLY A 356 8.75 -24.50 -10.33
N VAL A 357 8.96 -23.29 -9.78
CA VAL A 357 7.91 -22.59 -9.03
C VAL A 357 6.75 -22.24 -9.96
N ARG A 358 5.52 -22.58 -9.54
CA ARG A 358 4.33 -22.48 -10.40
C ARG A 358 4.01 -21.03 -10.76
N TRP A 359 3.99 -20.13 -9.79
CA TRP A 359 3.62 -18.72 -9.95
C TRP A 359 4.73 -17.76 -9.53
N GLN A 360 4.91 -16.68 -10.28
CA GLN A 360 5.75 -15.55 -9.90
C GLN A 360 4.83 -14.37 -9.58
N VAL A 361 4.63 -14.09 -8.30
CA VAL A 361 3.77 -12.99 -7.88
C VAL A 361 4.64 -11.75 -7.72
N LEU A 362 4.42 -10.73 -8.53
CA LEU A 362 5.14 -9.46 -8.46
C LEU A 362 4.34 -8.46 -7.61
N GLY A 363 4.81 -8.19 -6.40
CA GLY A 363 4.24 -7.14 -5.55
C GLY A 363 4.92 -5.80 -5.79
N ASN A 364 4.12 -4.76 -6.02
CA ASN A 364 4.58 -3.40 -6.17
C ASN A 364 3.52 -2.40 -5.70
N GLN A 365 3.87 -1.13 -5.67
CA GLN A 365 3.08 -0.06 -5.06
C GLN A 365 1.96 0.42 -5.98
N VAL A 366 2.26 0.66 -7.26
CA VAL A 366 1.41 1.43 -8.18
C VAL A 366 0.86 0.57 -9.32
N VAL A 367 -0.32 0.93 -9.84
CA VAL A 367 -1.00 0.20 -10.93
C VAL A 367 -0.14 0.18 -12.20
N MET A 368 -0.03 -0.98 -12.83
CA MET A 368 0.90 -1.26 -13.94
C MET A 368 0.26 -1.14 -15.32
N THR A 369 -1.03 -1.46 -15.43
CA THR A 369 -1.79 -1.42 -16.69
C THR A 369 -1.67 -0.09 -17.41
N ARG A 370 -1.65 -0.11 -18.74
CA ARG A 370 -1.78 1.11 -19.54
C ARG A 370 -3.17 1.69 -19.36
N THR A 371 -3.22 2.91 -18.85
CA THR A 371 -4.46 3.61 -18.53
C THR A 371 -4.44 4.98 -19.16
N ASN A 372 -5.01 5.10 -20.35
CA ASN A 372 -5.39 6.40 -20.87
C ASN A 372 -6.50 6.99 -20.00
N GLY A 373 -6.48 8.31 -19.80
CA GLY A 373 -7.57 8.99 -19.10
C GLY A 373 -8.92 8.79 -19.80
N PRO A 374 -10.03 8.97 -19.08
CA PRO A 374 -11.36 8.69 -19.60
C PRO A 374 -11.74 9.71 -20.67
N ASP A 375 -12.35 9.25 -21.76
CA ASP A 375 -12.98 10.16 -22.72
C ASP A 375 -14.26 10.76 -22.11
N VAL A 376 -14.09 11.92 -21.46
CA VAL A 376 -15.17 12.65 -20.77
C VAL A 376 -16.30 13.04 -21.71
N MET A 377 -15.96 13.43 -22.95
CA MET A 377 -16.96 13.83 -23.95
C MET A 377 -17.85 12.67 -24.37
N THR A 378 -17.26 11.48 -24.54
CA THR A 378 -18.01 10.25 -24.84
C THR A 378 -18.79 9.77 -23.63
N ALA A 379 -18.18 9.75 -22.44
CA ALA A 379 -18.79 9.23 -21.23
C ALA A 379 -20.01 10.05 -20.77
N LEU A 380 -19.93 11.38 -20.82
CA LEU A 380 -20.99 12.26 -20.32
C LEU A 380 -21.94 12.76 -21.43
N GLY A 381 -21.49 12.79 -22.67
CA GLY A 381 -22.20 13.42 -23.78
C GLY A 381 -21.92 14.93 -23.89
N PRO A 382 -21.71 15.48 -25.11
CA PRO A 382 -21.30 16.88 -25.29
C PRO A 382 -22.24 17.93 -24.66
N ASP A 383 -23.56 17.71 -24.74
CA ASP A 383 -24.56 18.64 -24.20
C ASP A 383 -24.53 18.69 -22.67
N ASN A 384 -24.33 17.53 -22.03
CA ASN A 384 -24.18 17.43 -20.58
C ASN A 384 -22.87 18.06 -20.13
N VAL A 385 -21.76 17.82 -20.85
CA VAL A 385 -20.48 18.48 -20.57
C VAL A 385 -20.61 19.99 -20.63
N ALA A 386 -21.26 20.53 -21.66
CA ALA A 386 -21.51 21.97 -21.78
C ALA A 386 -22.35 22.50 -20.60
N THR A 387 -23.37 21.75 -20.18
CA THR A 387 -24.23 22.10 -19.03
C THR A 387 -23.44 22.12 -17.73
N ILE A 388 -22.70 21.05 -17.42
CA ILE A 388 -21.85 20.91 -16.23
C ILE A 388 -20.83 22.05 -16.21
N ARG A 389 -20.12 22.25 -17.32
CA ARG A 389 -19.09 23.28 -17.46
C ARG A 389 -19.61 24.69 -17.15
N ASN A 390 -20.86 25.00 -17.49
CA ASN A 390 -21.46 26.32 -17.25
C ASN A 390 -21.81 26.57 -15.78
N VAL A 391 -21.98 25.53 -14.96
CA VAL A 391 -22.37 25.64 -13.55
C VAL A 391 -21.21 25.37 -12.59
N LEU A 392 -20.12 24.75 -13.06
CA LEU A 392 -18.95 24.47 -12.24
C LEU A 392 -18.23 25.75 -11.79
N PRO A 393 -17.78 25.82 -10.52
CA PRO A 393 -16.85 26.85 -10.07
C PRO A 393 -15.55 26.82 -10.87
N GLU A 394 -14.77 27.91 -10.80
CA GLU A 394 -13.59 28.09 -11.64
C GLU A 394 -12.60 26.93 -11.58
N GLN A 395 -12.26 26.44 -10.38
CA GLN A 395 -11.26 25.38 -10.22
C GLN A 395 -11.73 24.03 -10.82
N PRO A 396 -12.87 23.44 -10.43
CA PRO A 396 -13.41 22.24 -11.09
C PRO A 396 -13.61 22.41 -12.60
N ARG A 397 -14.00 23.60 -13.07
CA ARG A 397 -14.15 23.89 -14.50
C ARG A 397 -12.82 23.84 -15.24
N ARG A 398 -11.74 24.39 -14.67
CA ARG A 398 -10.39 24.28 -15.25
C ARG A 398 -9.92 22.83 -15.31
N ILE A 399 -10.21 22.04 -14.27
CA ILE A 399 -9.88 20.61 -14.23
C ILE A 399 -10.64 19.87 -15.34
N LEU A 400 -11.95 20.11 -15.48
CA LEU A 400 -12.76 19.52 -16.55
C LEU A 400 -12.23 19.90 -17.95
N ASP A 401 -11.90 21.17 -18.17
CA ASP A 401 -11.33 21.65 -19.44
C ASP A 401 -9.99 20.95 -19.77
N ALA A 402 -9.13 20.78 -18.76
CA ALA A 402 -7.87 20.04 -18.91
C ALA A 402 -8.12 18.55 -19.19
N MET A 403 -9.06 17.90 -18.48
CA MET A 403 -9.44 16.51 -18.74
C MET A 403 -9.93 16.32 -20.17
N ILE A 404 -10.81 17.19 -20.68
CA ILE A 404 -11.28 17.15 -22.06
C ILE A 404 -10.10 17.31 -23.03
N GLY A 405 -9.23 18.30 -22.78
CA GLY A 405 -8.08 18.58 -23.64
C GLY A 405 -7.02 17.47 -23.70
N LEU A 406 -6.90 16.66 -22.64
CA LEU A 406 -5.92 15.59 -22.51
C LEU A 406 -6.46 14.20 -22.89
N PHE A 407 -7.71 13.92 -22.52
CA PHE A 407 -8.25 12.55 -22.51
C PHE A 407 -9.33 12.31 -23.56
N SER A 408 -10.10 13.33 -23.96
CA SER A 408 -11.09 13.22 -25.05
C SER A 408 -10.47 13.44 -26.45
N ARG A 409 -9.18 13.11 -26.60
CA ARG A 409 -8.44 13.21 -27.86
C ARG A 409 -8.49 11.89 -28.63
N SER A 410 -8.16 11.92 -29.91
CA SER A 410 -7.91 10.70 -30.69
C SER A 410 -6.67 9.92 -30.22
N ASP A 411 -5.75 10.61 -29.55
CA ASP A 411 -4.52 10.09 -28.98
C ASP A 411 -4.48 10.44 -27.47
N PRO A 412 -5.28 9.81 -26.62
CA PRO A 412 -5.40 10.24 -25.22
C PRO A 412 -4.07 10.14 -24.47
N PHE A 413 -3.92 10.99 -23.46
CA PHE A 413 -2.77 10.96 -22.54
C PHE A 413 -3.02 9.98 -21.38
N PRO A 414 -1.97 9.44 -20.75
CA PRO A 414 -2.12 8.58 -19.59
C PRO A 414 -2.78 9.27 -18.39
N TRP A 415 -3.58 8.51 -17.64
CA TRP A 415 -4.35 9.00 -16.49
C TRP A 415 -3.47 9.40 -15.32
N ASN A 416 -2.54 8.51 -14.94
CA ASN A 416 -1.69 8.69 -13.77
C ASN A 416 -0.21 8.64 -14.14
N LEU A 417 0.46 9.80 -14.10
CA LEU A 417 1.91 9.91 -14.36
C LEU A 417 2.78 9.58 -13.14
N ASP A 418 2.18 9.39 -11.98
CA ASP A 418 2.85 8.82 -10.80
C ASP A 418 2.92 7.28 -10.87
N ALA A 419 1.98 6.64 -11.58
CA ALA A 419 2.03 5.20 -11.81
C ALA A 419 2.98 4.80 -12.96
N TRP A 420 2.99 3.52 -13.34
CA TRP A 420 3.81 2.98 -14.45
C TRP A 420 3.60 3.68 -15.80
N ASP A 421 2.46 4.35 -15.96
CA ASP A 421 2.13 5.16 -17.14
C ASP A 421 3.00 6.41 -17.31
N GLY A 422 3.61 6.93 -16.23
CA GLY A 422 4.63 7.97 -16.30
C GLY A 422 6.03 7.46 -16.68
N TYR A 423 6.18 6.14 -16.82
CA TYR A 423 7.46 5.44 -17.03
C TYR A 423 7.33 4.29 -18.05
N PRO A 424 6.75 4.52 -19.25
CA PRO A 424 6.47 3.46 -20.22
C PRO A 424 7.71 2.67 -20.64
N ALA A 425 8.87 3.32 -20.78
CA ALA A 425 10.11 2.64 -21.12
C ALA A 425 10.58 1.67 -20.00
N GLU A 426 10.38 2.03 -18.73
CA GLU A 426 10.68 1.16 -17.59
C GLU A 426 9.72 -0.03 -17.52
N ARG A 427 8.43 0.21 -17.81
CA ARG A 427 7.43 -0.86 -17.93
C ARG A 427 7.82 -1.90 -18.98
N GLU A 428 8.21 -1.47 -20.18
CA GLU A 428 8.64 -2.40 -21.23
C GLU A 428 9.90 -3.17 -20.85
N ARG A 429 10.85 -2.55 -20.13
CA ARG A 429 12.03 -3.25 -19.59
C ARG A 429 11.59 -4.36 -18.63
N LEU A 430 10.67 -4.08 -17.71
CA LEU A 430 10.13 -5.07 -16.78
C LEU A 430 9.39 -6.21 -17.50
N TYR A 431 8.56 -5.88 -18.49
CA TYR A 431 7.86 -6.87 -19.31
C TYR A 431 8.84 -7.78 -20.06
N GLY A 432 9.95 -7.21 -20.57
CA GLY A 432 11.06 -7.98 -21.11
C GLY A 432 11.61 -9.01 -20.12
N LEU A 433 11.87 -8.61 -18.86
CA LEU A 433 12.36 -9.54 -17.83
C LEU A 433 11.40 -10.70 -17.56
N ILE A 434 10.09 -10.42 -17.52
CA ILE A 434 9.06 -11.44 -17.32
C ILE A 434 9.05 -12.45 -18.49
N ARG A 435 9.04 -11.93 -19.71
CA ARG A 435 9.00 -12.74 -20.94
C ARG A 435 10.27 -13.59 -21.07
N ASP A 436 11.44 -12.99 -20.86
CA ASP A 436 12.72 -13.66 -21.01
C ASP A 436 12.88 -14.80 -19.99
N ALA A 437 12.29 -14.66 -18.80
CA ALA A 437 12.23 -15.72 -17.80
C ALA A 437 11.17 -16.80 -18.09
N GLY A 438 10.19 -16.54 -18.98
CA GLY A 438 9.04 -17.43 -19.20
C GLY A 438 8.11 -17.51 -17.98
N ALA A 439 8.06 -16.47 -17.17
CA ALA A 439 7.36 -16.46 -15.88
C ALA A 439 5.83 -16.46 -16.03
N ARG A 440 5.15 -17.11 -15.08
CA ARG A 440 3.69 -17.05 -14.93
C ARG A 440 3.36 -15.95 -13.95
N THR A 441 3.36 -14.72 -14.44
CA THR A 441 3.35 -13.55 -13.57
C THR A 441 1.94 -13.09 -13.21
N VAL A 442 1.73 -12.90 -11.91
CA VAL A 442 0.59 -12.19 -11.34
C VAL A 442 1.12 -10.94 -10.66
N VAL A 443 0.70 -9.77 -11.10
CA VAL A 443 1.04 -8.49 -10.48
C VAL A 443 0.00 -8.15 -9.42
N ILE A 444 0.45 -7.68 -8.25
CA ILE A 444 -0.40 -7.05 -7.24
C ILE A 444 0.09 -5.63 -7.00
N SER A 445 -0.85 -4.67 -6.97
CA SER A 445 -0.62 -3.23 -6.87
C SER A 445 -1.60 -2.56 -5.90
N GLY A 446 -1.27 -1.36 -5.38
CA GLY A 446 -2.07 -0.55 -4.45
C GLY A 446 -2.22 0.91 -4.95
N ASP A 447 -1.99 1.88 -4.07
CA ASP A 447 -1.91 3.35 -4.31
C ASP A 447 -3.22 4.02 -4.77
N SER A 448 -3.84 3.51 -5.84
CA SER A 448 -4.93 4.16 -6.57
C SER A 448 -6.27 4.31 -5.84
N HIS A 449 -6.44 3.70 -4.66
CA HIS A 449 -7.70 3.62 -3.90
C HIS A 449 -8.88 3.03 -4.70
N ALA A 450 -8.59 2.16 -5.66
CA ALA A 450 -9.57 1.43 -6.44
C ALA A 450 -9.10 -0.02 -6.65
N ALA A 451 -10.04 -0.93 -6.82
CA ALA A 451 -9.74 -2.30 -7.23
C ALA A 451 -9.57 -2.37 -8.75
N TRP A 452 -8.66 -3.21 -9.23
CA TRP A 452 -8.36 -3.38 -10.66
C TRP A 452 -8.13 -4.84 -11.01
N ALA A 453 -8.57 -5.23 -12.21
CA ALA A 453 -8.32 -6.53 -12.79
C ALA A 453 -7.89 -6.31 -14.24
N ASN A 454 -6.61 -6.50 -14.53
CA ASN A 454 -6.03 -6.12 -15.82
C ASN A 454 -5.30 -7.28 -16.51
N GLN A 455 -5.28 -7.25 -17.84
CA GLN A 455 -4.48 -8.12 -18.69
C GLN A 455 -3.36 -7.29 -19.32
N LEU A 456 -2.13 -7.54 -18.89
CA LEU A 456 -0.97 -6.73 -19.25
C LEU A 456 -0.34 -7.25 -20.54
N HIS A 457 -0.22 -6.39 -21.54
CA HIS A 457 0.41 -6.72 -22.82
C HIS A 457 1.69 -5.91 -23.03
N ASP A 458 2.70 -6.48 -23.66
CA ASP A 458 3.86 -5.69 -24.11
C ASP A 458 3.53 -4.85 -25.35
N ALA A 459 4.47 -4.00 -25.79
CA ALA A 459 4.27 -3.16 -26.97
C ALA A 459 4.00 -3.94 -28.28
N SER A 460 4.26 -5.26 -28.31
CA SER A 460 3.93 -6.12 -29.46
C SER A 460 2.51 -6.69 -29.41
N GLY A 461 1.79 -6.46 -28.31
CA GLY A 461 0.45 -7.01 -28.06
C GLY A 461 0.48 -8.42 -27.45
N GLN A 462 1.64 -8.90 -26.99
CA GLN A 462 1.74 -10.20 -26.31
C GLN A 462 1.39 -10.03 -24.83
N GLN A 463 0.48 -10.86 -24.31
CA GLN A 463 0.20 -10.89 -22.87
C GLN A 463 1.44 -11.36 -22.09
N VAL A 464 1.85 -10.58 -21.09
CA VAL A 464 3.03 -10.86 -20.24
C VAL A 464 2.64 -11.20 -18.80
N ALA A 465 1.52 -10.68 -18.31
CA ALA A 465 1.06 -10.88 -16.95
C ALA A 465 -0.44 -10.59 -16.82
N VAL A 466 -1.00 -10.91 -15.66
CA VAL A 466 -2.30 -10.39 -15.19
C VAL A 466 -2.05 -9.56 -13.94
N GLU A 467 -2.89 -8.56 -13.69
CA GLU A 467 -2.75 -7.67 -12.53
C GLU A 467 -4.04 -7.66 -11.70
N LEU A 468 -3.87 -7.67 -10.38
CA LEU A 468 -4.91 -7.38 -9.39
C LEU A 468 -4.47 -6.16 -8.57
N GLY A 469 -5.06 -5.01 -8.87
CA GLY A 469 -4.92 -3.81 -8.04
C GLY A 469 -5.87 -3.89 -6.85
N VAL A 470 -5.37 -3.63 -5.65
CA VAL A 470 -6.17 -3.60 -4.42
C VAL A 470 -6.69 -2.20 -4.16
N THR A 471 -7.96 -2.11 -3.77
CA THR A 471 -8.54 -0.89 -3.20
C THR A 471 -7.90 -0.54 -1.85
N SER A 472 -8.26 0.61 -1.29
CA SER A 472 -7.78 1.06 0.00
C SER A 472 -8.48 0.38 1.18
N VAL A 473 -7.76 0.18 2.27
CA VAL A 473 -8.31 -0.25 3.57
C VAL A 473 -9.30 0.78 4.11
N THR A 474 -8.92 2.06 4.07
CA THR A 474 -9.80 3.17 4.48
C THR A 474 -9.60 4.45 3.68
N SER A 475 -8.53 4.61 2.90
CA SER A 475 -8.29 5.86 2.20
C SER A 475 -9.43 6.24 1.24
N PRO A 476 -9.74 7.54 1.08
CA PRO A 476 -10.88 8.00 0.29
C PRO A 476 -10.89 7.43 -1.13
N THR A 477 -12.01 6.81 -1.49
CA THR A 477 -12.32 6.38 -2.85
C THR A 477 -13.27 7.40 -3.52
N ARG A 478 -13.58 7.23 -4.82
CA ARG A 478 -14.51 8.11 -5.59
C ARG A 478 -14.28 9.62 -5.43
N TRP A 479 -13.03 10.05 -5.43
CA TRP A 479 -12.69 11.43 -5.14
C TRP A 479 -13.24 12.44 -6.18
N LEU A 480 -13.53 12.01 -7.41
CA LEU A 480 -14.20 12.82 -8.43
C LEU A 480 -15.70 13.02 -8.21
N ASP A 481 -16.38 12.11 -7.51
CA ASP A 481 -17.84 12.13 -7.36
C ASP A 481 -18.34 13.38 -6.65
N SER A 482 -17.48 14.03 -5.87
CA SER A 482 -17.79 15.30 -5.20
C SER A 482 -18.18 16.43 -6.15
N TRP A 483 -17.75 16.39 -7.41
CA TRP A 483 -18.07 17.42 -8.41
C TRP A 483 -18.36 16.88 -9.82
N LEU A 484 -18.09 15.61 -10.10
CA LEU A 484 -18.38 14.95 -11.39
C LEU A 484 -18.91 13.50 -11.21
N PRO A 485 -20.03 13.29 -10.49
CA PRO A 485 -20.53 11.96 -10.13
C PRO A 485 -20.99 11.12 -11.32
N ASP A 486 -21.48 11.74 -12.39
CA ASP A 486 -22.02 11.03 -13.55
C ASP A 486 -20.94 10.47 -14.48
N LEU A 487 -19.65 10.78 -14.24
CA LEU A 487 -18.55 10.22 -15.05
C LEU A 487 -18.36 8.72 -14.81
N HIS A 488 -18.68 8.25 -13.59
CA HIS A 488 -18.45 6.86 -13.18
C HIS A 488 -17.03 6.40 -13.53
N LEU A 489 -16.01 7.08 -12.98
CA LEU A 489 -14.62 7.03 -13.42
C LEU A 489 -14.10 5.60 -13.68
N ALA A 490 -14.27 4.69 -12.72
CA ALA A 490 -13.78 3.31 -12.86
C ALA A 490 -14.34 2.60 -14.10
N GLN A 491 -15.64 2.80 -14.40
CA GLN A 491 -16.27 2.25 -15.60
C GLN A 491 -15.77 2.95 -16.87
N ALA A 492 -15.69 4.29 -16.85
CA ALA A 492 -15.20 5.05 -18.00
C ALA A 492 -13.74 4.69 -18.37
N LEU A 493 -12.89 4.42 -17.37
CA LEU A 493 -11.54 3.92 -17.58
C LEU A 493 -11.54 2.51 -18.19
N ALA A 494 -12.36 1.59 -17.66
CA ALA A 494 -12.47 0.24 -18.21
C ALA A 494 -12.96 0.24 -19.66
N ASP A 495 -13.98 1.04 -19.99
CA ASP A 495 -14.54 1.13 -21.34
C ASP A 495 -13.55 1.72 -22.35
N SER A 496 -12.65 2.60 -21.89
CA SER A 496 -11.68 3.30 -22.75
C SER A 496 -10.35 2.55 -22.92
N ASN A 497 -10.10 1.48 -22.15
CA ASN A 497 -8.79 0.83 -22.09
C ASN A 497 -8.91 -0.69 -22.16
N ALA A 498 -8.42 -1.28 -23.26
CA ALA A 498 -8.56 -2.71 -23.54
C ALA A 498 -7.85 -3.64 -22.53
N GLU A 499 -6.83 -3.16 -21.81
CA GLU A 499 -6.16 -3.96 -20.78
C GLU A 499 -6.99 -4.10 -19.49
N ILE A 500 -7.95 -3.21 -19.25
CA ILE A 500 -8.73 -3.15 -18.02
C ILE A 500 -9.99 -4.00 -18.18
N ILE A 501 -10.06 -5.11 -17.44
CA ILE A 501 -11.21 -6.02 -17.47
C ILE A 501 -12.31 -5.53 -16.53
N ALA A 502 -11.90 -5.01 -15.37
CA ALA A 502 -12.80 -4.38 -14.42
C ALA A 502 -12.02 -3.42 -13.52
N SER A 503 -12.71 -2.38 -13.04
CA SER A 503 -12.26 -1.54 -11.95
C SER A 503 -13.43 -1.21 -11.00
N ASP A 504 -13.14 -0.99 -9.71
CA ASP A 504 -14.12 -0.57 -8.70
C ASP A 504 -13.49 0.44 -7.73
N ASP A 505 -13.91 1.69 -7.82
CA ASP A 505 -13.53 2.77 -6.90
C ASP A 505 -14.60 3.01 -5.83
N GLY A 506 -15.63 2.17 -5.73
CA GLY A 506 -16.77 2.38 -4.84
C GLY A 506 -16.64 1.82 -3.44
N HIS A 507 -15.65 0.96 -3.20
CA HIS A 507 -15.58 0.18 -1.98
C HIS A 507 -14.17 0.14 -1.41
N ASN A 508 -14.07 0.21 -0.09
CA ASN A 508 -12.87 -0.15 0.66
C ASN A 508 -12.83 -1.65 0.95
N GLY A 509 -11.65 -2.20 1.17
CA GLY A 509 -11.50 -3.64 1.28
C GLY A 509 -10.08 -4.16 1.12
N PHE A 510 -9.99 -5.37 0.60
CA PHE A 510 -8.73 -6.06 0.32
C PHE A 510 -8.92 -7.08 -0.81
N VAL A 511 -7.82 -7.63 -1.34
CA VAL A 511 -7.87 -8.75 -2.30
C VAL A 511 -7.51 -10.04 -1.58
N ARG A 512 -8.37 -11.06 -1.70
CA ARG A 512 -7.99 -12.43 -1.33
C ARG A 512 -7.47 -13.14 -2.58
N LEU A 513 -6.16 -13.39 -2.61
CA LEU A 513 -5.47 -14.06 -3.70
C LEU A 513 -5.22 -15.52 -3.34
N THR A 514 -5.76 -16.45 -4.12
CA THR A 514 -5.54 -17.87 -4.01
C THR A 514 -4.77 -18.39 -5.22
N LEU A 515 -3.72 -19.18 -4.98
CA LEU A 515 -2.90 -19.81 -6.02
C LEU A 515 -2.90 -21.32 -5.85
N THR A 516 -3.18 -22.04 -6.93
CA THR A 516 -3.09 -23.51 -7.03
C THR A 516 -2.26 -23.92 -8.24
N ASP A 517 -2.08 -25.22 -8.46
CA ASP A 517 -1.45 -25.73 -9.68
C ASP A 517 -2.26 -25.39 -10.94
N GLU A 518 -3.58 -25.30 -10.83
CA GLU A 518 -4.47 -25.02 -11.97
C GLU A 518 -4.64 -23.53 -12.27
N ALA A 519 -4.82 -22.70 -11.25
CA ALA A 519 -5.27 -21.32 -11.45
C ALA A 519 -4.82 -20.36 -10.33
N MET A 520 -4.80 -19.08 -10.70
CA MET A 520 -4.88 -17.96 -9.79
C MET A 520 -6.34 -17.53 -9.68
N THR A 521 -6.83 -17.31 -8.46
CA THR A 521 -8.13 -16.71 -8.17
C THR A 521 -7.95 -15.46 -7.31
N GLY A 522 -8.45 -14.33 -7.77
CA GLY A 522 -8.47 -13.06 -7.04
C GLY A 522 -9.89 -12.64 -6.70
N GLU A 523 -10.18 -12.47 -5.42
CA GLU A 523 -11.49 -12.01 -4.94
C GLU A 523 -11.38 -10.60 -4.37
N TRP A 524 -12.24 -9.70 -4.84
CA TRP A 524 -12.37 -8.36 -4.26
C TRP A 524 -13.27 -8.42 -3.04
N MET A 525 -12.65 -8.39 -1.87
CA MET A 525 -13.31 -8.46 -0.58
C MET A 525 -13.65 -7.03 -0.14
N ALA A 526 -14.92 -6.67 -0.09
CA ALA A 526 -15.35 -5.32 0.28
C ALA A 526 -16.05 -5.29 1.63
N VAL A 527 -15.78 -4.23 2.38
CA VAL A 527 -16.59 -3.83 3.55
C VAL A 527 -17.62 -2.80 3.11
N ASP A 528 -18.85 -2.91 3.62
CA ASP A 528 -19.95 -2.00 3.26
C ASP A 528 -19.85 -0.61 3.90
N THR A 529 -19.01 -0.45 4.93
CA THR A 529 -18.74 0.83 5.56
C THR A 529 -17.37 0.87 6.23
N ILE A 530 -16.81 2.08 6.32
CA ILE A 530 -15.66 2.42 7.18
C ILE A 530 -16.05 3.42 8.28
N LEU A 531 -17.33 3.79 8.37
CA LEU A 531 -17.84 4.81 9.30
C LEU A 531 -18.43 4.22 10.58
N SER A 532 -18.63 2.91 10.62
CA SER A 532 -19.10 2.14 11.77
C SER A 532 -18.26 0.89 11.94
N ARG A 533 -18.12 0.37 13.16
CA ARG A 533 -17.50 -0.94 13.44
C ARG A 533 -18.45 -2.12 13.21
N ASP A 534 -19.74 -1.86 13.05
CA ASP A 534 -20.73 -2.82 12.57
C ASP A 534 -20.73 -2.77 11.04
N PHE A 535 -20.15 -3.78 10.41
CA PHE A 535 -19.95 -3.85 8.97
C PHE A 535 -20.21 -5.27 8.45
N LYS A 536 -20.43 -5.38 7.15
CA LYS A 536 -20.55 -6.66 6.44
C LYS A 536 -19.42 -6.81 5.44
N LEU A 537 -18.86 -8.00 5.38
CA LEU A 537 -17.92 -8.42 4.36
C LEU A 537 -18.68 -9.07 3.20
N SER A 538 -18.32 -8.73 1.96
CA SER A 538 -18.84 -9.39 0.77
C SER A 538 -17.76 -9.57 -0.29
N VAL A 539 -17.90 -10.62 -1.10
CA VAL A 539 -17.13 -10.76 -2.34
C VAL A 539 -17.85 -9.94 -3.41
N ARG A 540 -17.17 -8.93 -3.98
CA ARG A 540 -17.75 -8.07 -5.02
C ARG A 540 -17.65 -8.69 -6.40
N LYS A 541 -16.46 -9.16 -6.74
CA LYS A 541 -16.11 -9.82 -7.99
C LYS A 541 -15.02 -10.84 -7.74
N THR A 542 -15.00 -11.88 -8.57
CA THR A 542 -14.00 -12.93 -8.56
C THR A 542 -13.39 -13.03 -9.94
N PHE A 543 -12.05 -13.11 -9.99
CA PHE A 543 -11.30 -13.23 -11.22
C PHE A 543 -10.47 -14.51 -11.21
N GLU A 544 -10.37 -15.18 -12.34
CA GLU A 544 -9.55 -16.37 -12.53
C GLU A 544 -8.60 -16.22 -13.72
N ALA A 545 -7.36 -16.68 -13.56
CA ALA A 545 -6.44 -16.92 -14.66
C ALA A 545 -5.80 -18.32 -14.53
N ARG A 546 -5.87 -19.12 -15.59
CA ARG A 546 -5.30 -20.48 -15.62
C ARG A 546 -3.79 -20.43 -15.74
N ALA A 547 -3.09 -21.38 -15.12
CA ALA A 547 -1.66 -21.57 -15.38
C ALA A 547 -1.44 -22.41 -16.63
N PHE A 548 -0.73 -21.85 -17.60
CA PHE A 548 -0.29 -22.57 -18.80
C PHE A 548 1.11 -23.16 -18.61
N ASP A 549 1.63 -23.89 -19.59
CA ASP A 549 2.99 -24.44 -19.53
C ASP A 549 4.03 -23.31 -19.43
N THR A 550 3.83 -22.23 -20.18
CA THR A 550 4.58 -20.97 -20.10
C THR A 550 3.59 -19.80 -20.07
N GLY A 551 3.84 -18.82 -19.22
CA GLY A 551 2.95 -17.66 -19.06
C GLY A 551 1.65 -17.96 -18.31
N VAL A 552 0.87 -16.90 -18.13
CA VAL A 552 -0.45 -16.92 -17.49
C VAL A 552 -1.53 -16.84 -18.54
N GLY A 553 -2.65 -17.55 -18.33
CA GLY A 553 -3.82 -17.46 -19.20
C GLY A 553 -4.53 -16.11 -19.12
N PRO A 554 -5.56 -15.89 -19.95
CA PRO A 554 -6.34 -14.66 -19.91
C PRO A 554 -7.08 -14.53 -18.57
N LEU A 555 -7.15 -13.31 -18.04
CA LEU A 555 -7.91 -13.00 -16.84
C LEU A 555 -9.40 -12.93 -17.17
N ARG A 556 -10.25 -13.57 -16.37
CA ARG A 556 -11.70 -13.59 -16.57
C ARG A 556 -12.43 -13.33 -15.26
N GLU A 557 -13.48 -12.53 -15.30
CA GLU A 557 -14.48 -12.49 -14.23
C GLU A 557 -15.33 -13.77 -14.29
N ILE A 558 -15.58 -14.41 -13.14
CA ILE A 558 -16.30 -15.69 -13.03
C ILE A 558 -17.49 -15.66 -12.07
#